data_AF-A0A9D5QEP3-F1
#
_entry.id   AF-A0A9D5QEP3-F1
#
_cell.length_a   1.000
_cell.length_b   1.000
_cell.length_c   1.000
_cell.angle_alpha   90.00
_cell.angle_beta   90.00
_cell.angle_gamma   90.00
#
_symmetry.space_group_name_H-M   'P 1'
#
loop_
_entity.id
_entity.type
_entity.pdbx_description
1 polymer ?
#
loop_
_entity_poly.entity_id
_entity_poly.type
_entity_poly.pdbx_seq_one_letter_code
_entity_poly.pdbx_strand_id
1 'polypeptide(L)'
;MKAKSVSAVLSPQRLVDISLVLNKAVRREIDIIDLQSTKGLVFYEAVTKGIVALVRNRSLLADLMKEAVYYEADFLPAIRTLLEKRTGIAHA
;
A
#
# COMPACT_ATOMS: atom_id res chain seq x y z
N MET A 1 -28.53 9.98 -0.37
CA MET A 1 -27.84 10.01 0.94
C MET A 1 -26.40 9.54 0.73
N LYS A 2 -25.41 10.44 0.74
CA LYS A 2 -23.99 10.02 0.66
C LYS A 2 -23.58 9.54 2.05
N ALA A 3 -23.34 8.23 2.20
CA ALA A 3 -22.65 7.73 3.37
C ALA A 3 -21.28 8.41 3.40
N LYS A 4 -21.06 9.26 4.40
CA LYS A 4 -19.75 9.82 4.72
C LYS A 4 -18.91 8.63 5.17
N SER A 5 -18.20 7.97 4.26
CA SER A 5 -17.25 6.93 4.63
C SER A 5 -16.13 7.63 5.40
N VAL A 6 -16.24 7.64 6.72
CA VAL A 6 -15.13 8.00 7.60
C VAL A 6 -13.99 7.07 7.20
N SER A 7 -12.95 7.63 6.59
CA SER A 7 -11.72 6.89 6.32
C SER A 7 -11.12 6.55 7.68
N ALA A 8 -11.40 5.35 8.17
CA ALA A 8 -10.88 4.85 9.43
C ALA A 8 -9.43 4.39 9.20
N VAL A 9 -8.56 5.35 8.88
CA VAL A 9 -7.11 5.15 8.90
C VAL A 9 -6.76 4.52 10.25
N LEU A 10 -6.03 3.41 10.23
CA LEU A 10 -5.69 2.71 11.45
C LEU A 10 -4.73 3.58 12.27
N SER A 11 -5.00 3.70 13.57
CA SER A 11 -4.04 4.36 14.45
C SER A 11 -2.75 3.54 14.55
N PRO A 12 -1.59 4.17 14.78
CA PRO A 12 -0.33 3.44 14.91
C PRO A 12 -0.38 2.34 15.99
N GLN A 13 -0.99 2.64 17.14
CA GLN A 13 -1.17 1.66 18.20
C GLN A 13 -2.00 0.45 17.73
N ARG A 14 -3.05 0.69 16.94
CA ARG A 14 -3.90 -0.38 16.43
C ARG A 14 -3.14 -1.29 15.47
N LEU A 15 -2.23 -0.75 14.65
CA LEU A 15 -1.36 -1.54 13.78
C LEU A 15 -0.42 -2.44 14.59
N VAL A 16 0.17 -1.92 15.67
CA VAL A 16 1.03 -2.70 16.58
C VAL A 16 0.25 -3.85 17.21
N ASP A 17 -0.95 -3.58 17.73
CA ASP A 17 -1.79 -4.61 18.36
C ASP A 17 -2.16 -5.73 17.37
N ILE A 18 -2.50 -5.38 16.13
CA ILE A 18 -2.82 -6.36 15.08
C ILE A 18 -1.57 -7.17 14.72
N SER A 19 -0.41 -6.52 14.56
CA SER A 19 0.85 -7.21 14.25
C SER A 19 1.20 -8.23 15.32
N LEU A 20 1.09 -7.88 16.61
CA LEU A 20 1.37 -8.80 17.70
C LEU A 20 0.45 -10.05 17.66
N VAL A 21 -0.84 -9.85 17.41
CA VAL A 21 -1.80 -10.96 17.31
C VAL A 21 -1.49 -11.86 16.12
N LEU A 22 -1.22 -11.29 14.94
CA LEU A 22 -0.92 -12.07 13.74
C LEU A 22 0.42 -12.81 13.86
N ASN A 23 1.47 -12.17 14.40
CA ASN A 23 2.77 -12.79 14.61
C ASN A 23 2.65 -14.05 15.47
N LYS A 24 1.88 -13.97 16.56
CA LYS A 24 1.63 -15.11 17.45
C LYS A 24 0.83 -16.21 16.75
N ALA A 25 -0.17 -15.85 15.96
CA ALA A 25 -1.04 -16.81 15.28
C ALA A 25 -0.31 -17.57 14.15
N VAL A 26 0.52 -16.87 13.37
CA VAL A 26 1.22 -17.43 12.21
C VAL A 26 2.61 -17.97 12.57
N ARG A 27 3.10 -17.71 13.80
CA ARG A 27 4.42 -18.13 14.30
C ARG A 27 5.59 -17.67 13.43
N ARG A 28 5.45 -16.49 12.84
CA ARG A 28 6.46 -15.79 12.03
C ARG A 28 6.26 -14.29 12.16
N GLU A 29 7.30 -13.54 11.84
CA GLU A 29 7.21 -12.08 11.74
C GLU A 29 6.32 -11.68 10.55
N ILE A 30 5.45 -10.70 10.80
CA ILE A 30 4.51 -10.12 9.85
C ILE A 30 4.56 -8.61 9.99
N ASP A 31 4.94 -7.97 8.88
CA ASP A 31 4.80 -6.54 8.69
C ASP A 31 3.38 -6.20 8.23
N ILE A 32 2.83 -5.12 8.80
CA ILE A 32 1.50 -4.63 8.47
C ILE A 32 1.62 -3.17 8.05
N ILE A 33 1.00 -2.87 6.91
CA ILE A 33 0.84 -1.51 6.42
C ILE A 33 -0.66 -1.21 6.26
N ASP A 34 -1.06 0.02 6.54
CA ASP A 34 -2.38 0.51 6.17
C ASP A 34 -2.28 1.17 4.79
N LEU A 35 -2.90 0.56 3.78
CA LEU A 35 -2.86 1.04 2.39
C LEU A 35 -3.52 2.41 2.20
N GLN A 36 -4.40 2.86 3.11
CA GLN A 36 -5.00 4.19 3.01
C GLN A 36 -4.03 5.31 3.41
N SER A 37 -3.12 5.04 4.34
CA SER A 37 -2.10 6.00 4.82
C SER A 37 -0.71 5.78 4.22
N THR A 38 -0.43 4.58 3.72
CA THR A 38 0.84 4.27 3.03
C THR A 38 0.83 4.93 1.64
N LYS A 39 1.94 5.58 1.28
CA LYS A 39 2.12 6.28 0.00
C LYS A 39 3.46 5.91 -0.63
N GLY A 40 3.60 6.23 -1.92
CA GLY A 40 4.84 6.00 -2.65
C GLY A 40 5.00 4.56 -3.13
N LEU A 41 6.26 4.13 -3.28
CA LEU A 41 6.59 2.86 -3.94
C LEU A 41 6.04 1.64 -3.18
N VAL A 42 6.09 1.64 -1.85
CA VAL A 42 5.55 0.53 -1.04
C VAL A 42 4.05 0.35 -1.29
N PHE A 43 3.30 1.46 -1.34
CA PHE A 43 1.88 1.44 -1.69
C PHE A 43 1.66 0.88 -3.10
N TYR A 44 2.40 1.41 -4.08
CA TYR A 44 2.28 0.99 -5.49
C TYR A 44 2.54 -0.51 -5.67
N GLU A 45 3.63 -1.02 -5.11
CA GLU A 45 4.01 -2.43 -5.18
C GLU A 45 2.97 -3.32 -4.48
N ALA A 46 2.48 -2.91 -3.31
CA ALA A 46 1.47 -3.66 -2.58
C ALA A 46 0.15 -3.77 -3.35
N VAL A 47 -0.28 -2.70 -4.03
CA VAL A 47 -1.53 -2.67 -4.80
C VAL A 47 -1.41 -3.41 -6.14
N THR A 48 -0.26 -3.31 -6.81
CA THR A 48 -0.10 -3.85 -8.18
C THR A 48 0.46 -5.26 -8.23
N LYS A 49 1.33 -5.65 -7.28
CA LYS A 49 1.99 -6.96 -7.24
C LYS A 49 1.52 -7.85 -6.10
N GLY A 50 0.80 -7.29 -5.13
CA GLY A 50 0.24 -8.05 -4.01
C GLY A 50 -0.86 -9.01 -4.43
N ILE A 51 -1.10 -10.03 -3.60
CA ILE A 51 -2.22 -10.96 -3.76
C ILE A 51 -3.39 -10.47 -2.93
N VAL A 52 -4.52 -10.22 -3.57
CA VAL A 52 -5.76 -9.81 -2.89
C VAL A 52 -6.38 -11.02 -2.19
N ALA A 53 -6.17 -11.13 -0.88
CA ALA A 53 -6.74 -12.21 -0.07
C ALA A 53 -8.21 -11.99 0.30
N LEU A 54 -8.64 -10.73 0.49
CA LEU A 54 -10.00 -10.40 0.94
C LEU A 54 -10.41 -8.99 0.48
N VAL A 55 -11.63 -8.86 -0.07
CA VAL A 55 -12.22 -7.56 -0.44
C VAL A 55 -13.57 -7.39 0.25
N ARG A 56 -13.63 -6.49 1.23
CA ARG A 56 -14.89 -6.12 1.91
C ARG A 56 -15.54 -4.87 1.34
N ASN A 57 -14.76 -3.97 0.73
CA ASN A 57 -15.23 -2.74 0.13
C ASN A 57 -14.61 -2.58 -1.26
N ARG A 58 -15.40 -2.85 -2.31
CA ARG A 58 -14.95 -2.78 -3.70
C ARG A 58 -14.66 -1.35 -4.16
N SER A 59 -15.40 -0.37 -3.64
CA SER A 59 -15.16 1.04 -3.96
C SER A 59 -13.82 1.50 -3.42
N LEU A 60 -13.49 1.15 -2.17
CA LEU A 60 -12.18 1.45 -1.60
C LEU A 60 -11.05 0.80 -2.42
N LEU A 61 -11.20 -0.47 -2.78
CA LEU A 61 -10.19 -1.13 -3.64
C LEU A 61 -10.02 -0.39 -4.98
N ALA A 62 -11.12 -0.02 -5.63
CA ALA A 62 -11.06 0.72 -6.89
C ALA A 62 -10.38 2.09 -6.74
N ASP A 63 -10.59 2.78 -5.63
CA ASP A 63 -9.95 4.06 -5.35
C ASP A 63 -8.43 3.91 -5.11
N LEU A 64 -8.01 2.86 -4.38
CA LEU A 64 -6.59 2.54 -4.20
C LEU A 64 -5.93 2.15 -5.52
N MET A 65 -6.60 1.39 -6.38
CA MET A 65 -6.09 1.03 -7.70
C MET A 65 -5.93 2.27 -8.60
N LYS A 66 -6.89 3.20 -8.58
CA LYS A 66 -6.76 4.47 -9.32
C LYS A 66 -5.56 5.28 -8.84
N GLU A 67 -5.35 5.36 -7.53
CA GLU A 67 -4.19 6.05 -6.97
C GLU A 67 -2.88 5.41 -7.43
N ALA A 68 -2.81 4.08 -7.53
CA ALA A 68 -1.64 3.40 -8.08
C ALA A 68 -1.40 3.73 -9.57
N VAL A 69 -2.46 3.84 -10.38
CA VAL A 69 -2.36 4.26 -11.79
C VAL A 69 -1.81 5.69 -11.90
N TYR A 70 -2.30 6.62 -11.08
CA TYR A 70 -1.77 7.99 -11.06
C TYR A 70 -0.31 8.02 -10.59
N TYR A 71 0.03 7.21 -9.59
CA TYR A 71 1.41 7.10 -9.12
C TYR A 71 2.37 6.60 -10.20
N GLU A 72 1.95 5.59 -10.97
CA GLU A 72 2.71 5.07 -12.10
C GLU A 72 2.92 6.12 -13.20
N ALA A 73 1.89 6.89 -13.53
CA ALA A 73 1.99 7.90 -14.58
C ALA A 73 2.88 9.09 -14.16
N ASP A 74 2.67 9.60 -12.93
CA ASP A 74 3.22 10.89 -12.53
C ASP A 74 4.57 10.78 -11.81
N PHE A 75 4.79 9.73 -11.02
CA PHE A 75 5.93 9.64 -10.11
C PHE A 75 6.94 8.57 -10.49
N LEU A 76 6.51 7.38 -10.94
CA LEU A 76 7.43 6.29 -11.26
C LEU A 76 8.50 6.64 -12.31
N PRO A 77 8.23 7.40 -13.39
CA PRO A 77 9.26 7.74 -14.38
C PRO A 77 10.41 8.54 -13.76
N ALA A 78 10.07 9.51 -12.89
CA ALA A 78 11.05 10.32 -12.20
C ALA A 78 11.85 9.49 -11.18
N ILE A 79 11.18 8.59 -10.45
CA ILE A 79 11.83 7.69 -9.48
C ILE A 79 12.79 6.74 -10.18
N ARG A 80 12.37 6.12 -11.29
CA ARG A 80 13.23 5.26 -12.12
C ARG A 80 14.48 6.02 -12.56
N THR A 81 14.31 7.19 -13.17
CA THR A 81 15.43 8.04 -13.59
C THR A 81 16.40 8.34 -12.44
N LEU A 82 15.89 8.61 -11.24
CA LEU A 82 16.70 8.91 -10.06
C LEU A 82 17.46 7.68 -9.56
N LEU A 83 16.82 6.51 -9.54
CA LEU A 83 17.45 5.25 -9.15
C LEU A 83 18.52 4.82 -10.16
N GLU A 84 18.27 5.00 -11.45
CA GLU A 84 19.23 4.72 -12.52
C GLU A 84 20.47 5.58 -12.37
N LYS A 85 20.31 6.90 -12.17
CA LYS A 85 21.43 7.80 -11.93
C LYS A 85 22.24 7.44 -10.69
N ARG A 86 21.58 6.94 -9.64
CA ARG A 86 22.22 6.59 -8.37
C ARG A 86 22.95 5.24 -8.44
N THR A 87 22.37 4.27 -9.14
CA THR A 87 22.85 2.87 -9.12
C THR A 87 23.62 2.47 -10.37
N GLY A 88 23.51 3.24 -11.46
CA GLY A 88 24.06 2.88 -12.76
C GLY A 88 23.33 1.74 -13.46
N ILE A 89 22.22 1.25 -12.89
CA ILE A 89 21.44 0.13 -13.40
C ILE A 89 20.09 0.65 -13.87
N ALA A 90 19.70 0.30 -15.10
CA ALA A 90 18.37 0.60 -15.65
C ALA A 90 17.27 -0.16 -14.88
N HIS A 91 16.23 0.54 -14.42
CA HIS A 91 15.11 -0.08 -13.67
C HIS A 91 13.85 -0.05 -14.54
N ALA A 92 13.45 -1.24 -15.03
CA ALA A 92 12.33 -1.42 -15.96
C ALA A 92 10.92 -1.24 -15.33
#